data_AF-A0A256XEL6-F1
#
_entry.id   AF-A0A256XEL6-F1
#
_cell.length_a   1.000
_cell.length_b   1.000
_cell.length_c   1.000
_cell.angle_alpha   90.00
_cell.angle_beta   90.00
_cell.angle_gamma   90.00
#
_symmetry.space_group_name_H-M   'P 1'
#
loop_
_entity.id
_entity.type
_entity.pdbx_description
1 polymer ?
#
loop_
_entity_poly.entity_id
_entity_poly.type
_entity_poly.pdbx_seq_one_letter_code
_entity_poly.pdbx_strand_id
1 'polypeptide(L)'
;MDWKALIIASLAFGLYVLCPRMSAMIVQQAKLKKVSVPAVIVLGTLISIPLFIILVNILVKFGLEWAILFAALGDFAAAVLLGTIDVKAGLELAIITLFVYAGIRLAPAIAEAIVELLA
;
A
#
# COMPACT_ATOMS: atom_id res chain seq x y z
N MET A 1 23.14 -12.48 -13.84
CA MET A 1 22.34 -11.56 -13.00
C MET A 1 22.67 -10.15 -13.45
N ASP A 2 21.79 -9.52 -14.24
CA ASP A 2 22.02 -8.17 -14.75
C ASP A 2 21.91 -7.15 -13.62
N TRP A 3 23.05 -6.78 -13.04
CA TRP A 3 23.13 -5.87 -11.90
C TRP A 3 22.46 -4.52 -12.17
N LYS A 4 22.49 -4.05 -13.43
CA LYS A 4 21.79 -2.84 -13.88
C LYS A 4 20.27 -2.98 -13.76
N ALA A 5 19.71 -4.11 -14.19
CA ALA A 5 18.27 -4.36 -14.11
C ALA A 5 17.81 -4.44 -12.66
N LEU A 6 18.61 -5.04 -11.77
CA LEU A 6 18.29 -5.16 -10.35
C LEU A 6 18.25 -3.80 -9.66
N ILE A 7 19.22 -2.91 -9.94
CA ILE A 7 19.22 -1.55 -9.40
C ILE A 7 18.01 -0.75 -9.90
N ILE A 8 17.72 -0.81 -11.20
CA ILE A 8 16.58 -0.09 -11.80
C ILE A 8 15.25 -0.58 -11.21
N ALA A 9 15.07 -1.89 -11.08
CA ALA A 9 13.88 -2.47 -10.47
C ALA A 9 13.74 -2.09 -8.98
N SER A 10 14.84 -2.08 -8.23
CA SER A 10 14.84 -1.67 -6.82
C SER A 10 14.48 -0.19 -6.65
N LEU A 11 14.99 0.67 -7.55
CA LEU A 11 14.66 2.09 -7.55
C LEU A 11 13.18 2.30 -7.89
N ALA A 12 12.67 1.62 -8.92
CA ALA A 12 11.26 1.66 -9.30
C ALA A 12 10.34 1.21 -8.16
N PHE A 13 10.71 0.13 -7.45
CA PHE A 13 9.98 -0.31 -6.27
C PHE A 13 9.94 0.77 -5.18
N GLY A 14 11.07 1.43 -4.90
CA GLY A 14 11.12 2.55 -3.96
C GLY A 14 10.17 3.70 -4.34
N LEU A 15 10.04 3.98 -5.64
CA LEU A 15 9.08 4.96 -6.16
C LEU A 15 7.61 4.49 -6.02
N TYR A 16 7.32 3.20 -6.17
CA TYR A 16 5.96 2.67 -5.98
C TYR A 16 5.49 2.70 -4.53
N VAL A 17 6.41 2.60 -3.56
CA VAL A 17 6.08 2.68 -2.13
C VAL A 17 5.62 4.09 -1.73
N LEU A 18 6.01 5.12 -2.49
CA LEU A 18 5.56 6.50 -2.29
C LEU A 18 4.09 6.66 -2.68
N CYS A 19 3.20 6.38 -1.72
CA CYS A 19 1.77 6.67 -1.88
C CYS A 19 1.34 7.81 -0.95
N PRO A 20 0.57 8.80 -1.45
CA PRO A 20 0.15 9.97 -0.67
C PRO A 20 -0.65 9.58 0.60
N ARG A 21 -1.34 8.43 0.56
CA ARG A 21 -2.09 7.87 1.69
C ARG A 21 -1.19 7.55 2.89
N MET A 22 -0.09 6.83 2.69
CA MET A 22 0.80 6.43 3.80
C MET A 22 1.48 7.65 4.42
N SER A 23 1.94 8.59 3.60
CA SER A 23 2.55 9.83 4.09
C SER A 23 1.58 10.65 4.94
N ALA A 24 0.32 10.77 4.53
CA ALA A 24 -0.70 11.48 5.30
C ALA A 24 -0.95 10.81 6.66
N MET A 25 -1.08 9.48 6.70
CA MET A 25 -1.31 8.74 7.95
C MET A 25 -0.14 8.88 8.93
N ILE A 26 1.11 8.76 8.48
CA ILE A 26 2.29 8.88 9.35
C ILE A 26 2.37 10.29 9.97
N VAL A 27 2.07 11.34 9.20
CA VAL A 27 2.05 12.72 9.72
C VAL A 27 0.97 12.90 10.79
N GLN A 28 -0.21 12.32 10.60
CA GLN A 28 -1.27 12.37 11.63
C GLN A 28 -0.87 11.57 12.87
N GLN A 29 -0.30 10.38 12.70
CA GLN A 29 0.18 9.54 13.82
C GLN A 29 1.27 10.25 14.63
N ALA A 30 2.24 10.86 13.96
CA ALA A 30 3.32 11.59 14.60
C ALA A 30 2.80 12.79 15.42
N LYS A 31 1.76 13.48 14.93
CA LYS A 31 1.08 14.55 15.68
C LYS A 31 0.37 14.01 16.92
N LEU A 32 -0.34 12.89 16.82
CA LEU A 32 -1.10 12.30 17.93
C LEU A 32 -0.19 11.73 19.04
N LYS A 33 0.91 11.06 18.66
CA LYS A 33 1.85 10.41 19.60
C LYS A 33 3.05 11.30 19.98
N LYS A 34 3.18 12.51 19.42
CA LYS A 34 4.33 13.43 19.57
C LYS A 34 5.68 12.76 19.29
N VAL A 35 5.74 11.88 18.28
CA VAL A 35 6.95 11.16 17.87
C VAL A 35 7.54 11.82 16.62
N SER A 36 8.86 11.74 16.44
CA SER A 36 9.53 12.27 15.25
C SER A 36 9.12 11.48 13.99
N VAL A 37 8.52 12.17 13.01
CA VAL A 37 8.11 11.62 11.71
C VAL A 37 9.23 10.81 11.03
N PRO A 38 10.48 11.31 10.94
CA PRO A 38 11.54 10.58 10.25
C PRO A 38 11.88 9.24 10.90
N ALA A 39 11.85 9.16 12.24
CA ALA A 39 12.15 7.92 12.95
C ALA A 39 11.08 6.86 12.73
N VAL A 40 9.80 7.27 12.73
CA VAL A 40 8.67 6.38 12.42
C VAL A 40 8.75 5.86 10.99
N ILE A 41 9.15 6.71 10.03
CA ILE A 41 9.37 6.27 8.65
C ILE A 41 10.48 5.23 8.60
N VAL A 42 11.67 5.52 9.10
CA VAL A 42 12.83 4.60 8.99
C VAL A 42 12.55 3.24 9.63
N LEU A 43 12.03 3.22 10.86
CA LEU A 43 11.71 1.96 11.55
C LEU A 43 10.51 1.26 10.90
N GLY A 44 9.50 2.02 10.48
CA GLY A 44 8.32 1.51 9.79
C GLY A 44 8.68 0.82 8.47
N THR A 45 9.60 1.39 7.68
CA THR A 45 10.06 0.79 6.42
C THR A 45 10.83 -0.49 6.66
N LEU A 46 11.65 -0.55 7.72
CA LEU A 46 12.39 -1.78 8.06
C LEU A 46 11.44 -2.93 8.40
N ILE A 47 10.35 -2.63 9.11
CA ILE A 47 9.29 -3.60 9.45
C ILE A 47 8.41 -3.91 8.23
N SER A 48 8.17 -2.95 7.34
CA SER A 48 7.28 -3.16 6.19
C SER A 48 7.88 -4.07 5.12
N ILE A 49 9.21 -4.11 4.96
CA ILE A 49 9.90 -4.98 3.99
C ILE A 49 9.46 -6.45 4.11
N PRO A 50 9.55 -7.13 5.27
CA PRO A 50 9.10 -8.51 5.40
C PRO A 50 7.59 -8.67 5.16
N LEU A 51 6.77 -7.69 5.57
CA LEU A 51 5.33 -7.72 5.31
C LEU A 51 5.02 -7.63 3.81
N PHE A 52 5.75 -6.79 3.07
CA PHE A 52 5.62 -6.70 1.61
C PHE A 52 6.00 -8.01 0.92
N ILE A 53 7.06 -8.68 1.38
CA ILE A 53 7.45 -10.00 0.85
C ILE A 53 6.32 -11.02 1.05
N ILE A 54 5.70 -11.03 2.24
CA ILE A 54 4.55 -11.89 2.52
C ILE A 54 3.37 -11.53 1.61
N LEU A 55 3.05 -10.24 1.46
CA LEU A 55 1.93 -9.79 0.63
C LEU A 55 2.12 -10.16 -0.84
N VAL A 56 3.32 -9.99 -1.40
CA VAL A 56 3.62 -10.40 -2.78
C VAL A 56 3.52 -11.92 -2.92
N ASN A 57 4.01 -12.68 -1.95
CA ASN A 57 3.85 -14.14 -1.97
C ASN A 57 2.38 -14.58 -1.92
N ILE A 58 1.55 -13.88 -1.14
CA ILE A 58 0.10 -14.12 -1.10
C ILE A 58 -0.52 -13.78 -2.46
N LEU A 59 -0.18 -12.63 -3.02
CA LEU A 59 -0.68 -12.18 -4.32
C LEU A 59 -0.34 -13.17 -5.43
N VAL A 60 0.89 -13.68 -5.46
CA VAL A 60 1.35 -14.63 -6.49
C VAL A 60 0.75 -16.02 -6.31
N LYS A 61 0.58 -16.50 -5.06
CA LYS A 61 0.10 -17.87 -4.79
C LYS A 61 -1.43 -18.00 -4.72
N PHE A 62 -2.10 -17.00 -4.14
CA PHE A 62 -3.53 -17.04 -3.84
C PHE A 62 -4.34 -16.04 -4.66
N GLY A 63 -3.68 -15.10 -5.34
CA GLY A 63 -4.33 -14.11 -6.20
C GLY A 63 -4.71 -12.82 -5.48
N LEU A 64 -5.37 -11.94 -6.23
CA LEU A 64 -5.65 -10.56 -5.84
C LEU A 64 -6.55 -10.44 -4.60
N GLU A 65 -7.60 -11.28 -4.52
CA GLU A 65 -8.61 -11.19 -3.46
C GLU A 65 -8.00 -11.44 -2.07
N TRP A 66 -7.11 -12.42 -1.96
CA TRP A 66 -6.40 -12.75 -0.72
C TRP A 66 -5.38 -11.69 -0.32
N ALA A 67 -4.73 -11.07 -1.31
CA ALA A 67 -3.83 -9.95 -1.05
C ALA A 67 -4.60 -8.75 -0.49
N ILE A 68 -5.79 -8.46 -1.02
CA ILE A 68 -6.66 -7.38 -0.51
C ILE A 68 -7.13 -7.68 0.91
N LEU A 69 -7.54 -8.92 1.19
CA LEU A 69 -7.96 -9.32 2.53
C LEU A 69 -6.82 -9.19 3.54
N PHE A 70 -5.61 -9.65 3.18
CA PHE A 70 -4.43 -9.52 4.04
C PHE A 70 -4.04 -8.06 4.29
N ALA A 71 -4.10 -7.21 3.25
CA ALA A 71 -3.87 -5.77 3.38
C ALA A 71 -4.90 -5.11 4.29
N ALA A 72 -6.18 -5.45 4.16
CA ALA A 72 -7.25 -4.94 5.02
C ALA A 72 -7.07 -5.36 6.49
N LEU A 73 -6.62 -6.60 6.74
CA LEU A 73 -6.27 -7.06 8.09
C LEU A 73 -5.08 -6.28 8.67
N GLY A 74 -4.06 -5.98 7.85
CA GLY A 74 -2.94 -5.14 8.23
C GLY A 74 -3.36 -3.72 8.63
N ASP A 75 -4.22 -3.09 7.83
CA ASP A 75 -4.79 -1.77 8.11
C ASP A 75 -5.61 -1.78 9.42
N PHE A 76 -6.39 -2.84 9.67
CA PHE A 76 -7.14 -3.00 10.92
C PHE A 76 -6.22 -3.19 12.14
N ALA A 77 -5.19 -4.04 12.02
CA ALA A 77 -4.20 -4.24 13.08
C ALA A 77 -3.46 -2.93 13.42
N ALA A 78 -3.11 -2.13 12.41
CA ALA A 78 -2.52 -0.81 12.61
C ALA A 78 -3.47 0.14 13.36
N ALA A 79 -4.77 0.17 13.00
CA ALA A 79 -5.77 0.99 13.69
C ALA A 79 -5.93 0.59 15.16
N VAL A 80 -5.93 -0.71 15.47
CA VAL A 80 -5.98 -1.23 16.84
C VAL A 80 -4.73 -0.81 17.64
N LEU A 81 -3.53 -0.95 17.07
CA LEU A 81 -2.27 -0.56 17.72
C LEU A 81 -2.19 0.94 18.00
N LEU A 82 -2.80 1.77 17.15
CA LEU A 82 -2.86 3.21 17.33
C LEU A 82 -3.86 3.61 18.42
N GLY A 83 -4.74 2.70 18.85
CA GLY A 83 -5.82 2.98 19.81
C GLY A 83 -6.90 3.90 19.23
N THR A 84 -6.84 4.19 17.94
CA THR A 84 -7.79 5.01 17.19
C THR A 84 -8.73 4.08 16.44
N ILE A 85 -9.61 3.37 17.16
CA ILE A 85 -10.79 2.77 16.53
C ILE A 85 -11.79 3.92 16.32
N ASP A 86 -11.43 4.81 15.40
CA ASP A 86 -12.31 5.86 14.94
C ASP A 86 -13.13 5.28 13.78
N VAL A 87 -14.45 5.24 13.95
CA VAL A 87 -15.38 4.70 12.95
C VAL A 87 -15.19 5.41 11.61
N LYS A 88 -14.79 6.68 11.62
CA LYS A 88 -14.48 7.44 10.41
C LYS A 88 -13.26 6.90 9.67
N ALA A 89 -12.18 6.57 10.39
CA ALA A 89 -10.96 6.02 9.79
C ALA A 89 -11.22 4.63 9.20
N GLY A 90 -12.02 3.80 9.88
CA GLY A 90 -12.46 2.51 9.35
C GLY A 90 -13.30 2.65 8.07
N LEU A 91 -14.19 3.64 8.01
CA LEU A 91 -15.00 3.92 6.82
C LEU A 91 -14.13 4.43 5.66
N GLU A 92 -13.17 5.32 5.92
CA GLU A 92 -12.21 5.77 4.91
C GLU A 92 -11.40 4.60 4.35
N LEU A 93 -10.95 3.67 5.20
CA LEU A 93 -10.26 2.45 4.78
C LEU A 93 -11.13 1.56 3.89
N ALA A 94 -12.40 1.35 4.26
CA ALA A 94 -13.35 0.56 3.47
C ALA A 94 -13.60 1.17 2.09
N ILE A 95 -13.81 2.50 2.03
CA ILE A 95 -14.01 3.23 0.77
C ILE A 95 -12.78 3.10 -0.12
N ILE A 96 -11.57 3.32 0.42
CA ILE A 96 -10.34 3.22 -0.37
C ILE A 96 -10.14 1.79 -0.89
N THR A 97 -10.44 0.77 -0.08
CA THR A 97 -10.31 -0.63 -0.49
C THR A 97 -11.24 -0.95 -1.67
N LEU A 98 -12.48 -0.45 -1.65
CA LEU A 98 -13.41 -0.56 -2.78
C LEU A 98 -12.88 0.14 -4.04
N PHE A 99 -12.36 1.36 -3.89
CA PHE A 99 -11.77 2.11 -5.02
C PHE A 99 -10.57 1.40 -5.62
N VAL A 100 -9.68 0.84 -4.79
CA VAL A 100 -8.51 0.09 -5.25
C VAL A 100 -8.95 -1.18 -5.96
N TYR A 101 -9.92 -1.92 -5.42
CA TYR A 101 -10.46 -3.12 -6.07
C TYR A 101 -11.07 -2.80 -7.44
N ALA A 102 -11.92 -1.77 -7.51
CA ALA A 102 -12.51 -1.33 -8.76
C ALA A 102 -11.42 -0.84 -9.75
N GLY A 103 -10.47 -0.03 -9.28
CA GLY A 103 -9.38 0.50 -10.07
C GLY A 103 -8.49 -0.59 -10.67
N ILE A 104 -8.11 -1.60 -9.90
CA ILE A 104 -7.29 -2.72 -10.40
C ILE A 104 -8.03 -3.50 -11.49
N ARG A 105 -9.35 -3.66 -11.36
CA ARG A 105 -10.16 -4.39 -12.33
C ARG A 105 -10.45 -3.57 -13.59
N LEU A 106 -10.63 -2.25 -13.46
CA LEU A 106 -10.95 -1.34 -14.55
C LEU A 106 -9.71 -0.88 -15.34
N ALA A 107 -8.56 -0.72 -14.68
CA ALA A 107 -7.32 -0.24 -15.29
C ALA A 107 -6.91 -0.97 -16.57
N PRO A 108 -6.87 -2.33 -16.64
CA PRO A 108 -6.49 -3.00 -17.88
C PRO A 108 -7.47 -2.74 -19.02
N ALA A 109 -8.78 -2.77 -18.75
CA ALA A 109 -9.82 -2.53 -19.76
C ALA A 109 -9.79 -1.08 -20.29
N ILE A 110 -9.59 -0.10 -19.41
CA ILE A 110 -9.48 1.31 -19.80
C ILE A 110 -8.19 1.54 -20.59
N ALA A 111 -7.07 0.95 -20.16
CA ALA A 111 -5.80 1.09 -20.86
C ALA A 111 -5.88 0.51 -22.28
N GLU A 112 -6.49 -0.67 -22.44
CA GLU A 112 -6.71 -1.31 -23.74
C GLU A 112 -7.59 -0.43 -24.65
N ALA A 113 -8.72 0.07 -24.15
CA ALA A 113 -9.60 0.96 -24.91
C ALA A 113 -8.92 2.28 -25.35
N ILE A 114 -8.05 2.85 -24.50
CA ILE A 114 -7.29 4.06 -24.84
C ILE A 114 -6.27 3.75 -25.92
N VAL A 115 -5.52 2.65 -25.80
CA VAL A 115 -4.53 2.25 -26.80
C VAL A 115 -5.19 1.97 -28.14
N GLU A 116 -6.35 1.32 -28.16
CA GLU A 116 -7.13 1.05 -29.38
C GLU A 116 -7.68 2.34 -30.03
N LEU A 117 -8.04 3.36 -29.24
CA LEU A 117 -8.48 4.65 -29.77
C LEU A 117 -7.32 5.49 -30.37
N LEU A 118 -6.09 5.25 -29.91
CA LEU A 118 -4.91 6.04 -30.27
C LEU A 118 -4.04 5.40 -31.38
N ALA A 119 -4.30 4.12 -31.70
CA ALA A 119 -3.66 3.34 -32.77
C ALA A 119 -4.40 3.49 -34.10
#